data_AF-A0A531L7G6-F1
#
_entry.id   AF-A0A531L7G6-F1
#
_cell.length_a   1.000
_cell.length_b   1.000
_cell.length_c   1.000
_cell.angle_alpha   90.00
_cell.angle_beta   90.00
_cell.angle_gamma   90.00
#
_symmetry.space_group_name_H-M   'P 1'
#
loop_
_entity.id
_entity.type
_entity.pdbx_description
1 polymer ?
#
loop_
_entity_poly.entity_id
_entity_poly.type
_entity_poly.pdbx_seq_one_letter_code
_entity_poly.pdbx_strand_id
1 'polypeptide(L)'
;VLEGARADLLQTALDVISQTGAEITPTNSGIRVRRNGAGIAPVDVTTAPFPAFPTDLQAQFMGLMTMAKGKSRITETIFENRFMHVQELARLGAHITLSGQTAIVDGVPKLKGAPVMATDLRASVSLVIAGLAADGETTVNRVYHLDRGFERLEEKLSGCGAVIERVSG
;
A
#
# COMPACT_ATOMS: atom_id res chain seq x y z
N VAL A 1 2.43 13.97 10.66
CA VAL A 1 2.91 14.77 9.49
C VAL A 1 4.13 14.04 8.95
N LEU A 2 4.28 13.94 7.64
CA LEU A 2 5.46 13.37 7.01
C LEU A 2 6.49 14.49 6.83
N GLU A 3 7.38 14.65 7.81
CA GLU A 3 8.44 15.66 7.79
C GLU A 3 9.51 15.31 6.74
N GLY A 4 10.10 16.33 6.11
CA GLY A 4 11.07 16.20 5.03
C GLY A 4 10.51 15.78 3.67
N ALA A 5 9.20 15.47 3.59
CA ALA A 5 8.57 15.04 2.35
C ALA A 5 8.36 16.22 1.37
N ARG A 6 8.74 16.01 0.11
CA ARG A 6 8.61 16.99 -0.98
C ARG A 6 7.44 16.63 -1.90
N ALA A 7 6.39 17.45 -1.87
CA ALA A 7 5.14 17.15 -2.60
C ALA A 7 5.32 17.18 -4.13
N ASP A 8 6.18 18.06 -4.63
CA ASP A 8 6.52 18.21 -6.04
C ASP A 8 7.12 16.94 -6.66
N LEU A 9 7.80 16.11 -5.87
CA LEU A 9 8.34 14.83 -6.33
C LEU A 9 7.29 13.70 -6.39
N LEU A 10 6.11 13.91 -5.83
CA LEU A 10 5.09 12.89 -5.63
C LEU A 10 3.71 13.33 -6.14
N GLN A 11 3.60 14.44 -6.87
CA GLN A 11 2.34 15.11 -7.16
C GLN A 11 1.27 14.14 -7.69
N THR A 12 1.56 13.36 -8.73
CA THR A 12 0.59 12.40 -9.28
C THR A 12 0.18 11.31 -8.29
N ALA A 13 1.09 10.83 -7.45
CA ALA A 13 0.75 9.86 -6.41
C ALA A 13 -0.14 10.49 -5.32
N LEU A 14 0.12 11.74 -4.95
CA LEU A 14 -0.69 12.49 -3.99
C LEU A 14 -2.08 12.80 -4.55
N ASP A 15 -2.17 13.16 -5.83
CA ASP A 15 -3.46 13.40 -6.50
C ASP A 15 -4.31 12.12 -6.52
N VAL A 16 -3.69 10.96 -6.81
CA VAL A 16 -4.34 9.65 -6.75
C VAL A 16 -4.81 9.33 -5.33
N ILE A 17 -3.96 9.52 -4.31
CA ILE A 17 -4.34 9.28 -2.91
C ILE A 17 -5.47 10.22 -2.48
N SER A 18 -5.49 11.46 -2.97
CA SER A 18 -6.57 12.41 -2.68
C SER A 18 -7.92 11.94 -3.23
N GLN A 19 -7.94 11.34 -4.42
CA GLN A 19 -9.14 10.75 -5.01
C GLN A 19 -9.71 9.60 -4.16
N THR A 20 -8.88 8.93 -3.34
CA THR A 20 -9.36 7.89 -2.42
C THR A 20 -10.13 8.45 -1.21
N GLY A 21 -10.19 9.77 -1.04
CA GLY A 21 -10.80 10.43 0.12
C GLY A 21 -9.81 10.90 1.18
N ALA A 22 -8.52 10.92 0.87
CA ALA A 22 -7.52 11.57 1.71
C ALA A 22 -7.48 13.08 1.42
N GLU A 23 -7.34 13.88 2.47
CA GLU A 23 -6.98 15.27 2.39
C GLU A 23 -5.46 15.38 2.53
N ILE A 24 -4.83 15.99 1.53
CA ILE A 24 -3.39 16.18 1.48
C ILE A 24 -3.11 17.68 1.57
N THR A 25 -2.34 18.08 2.57
CA THR A 25 -2.00 19.47 2.82
C THR A 25 -0.48 19.61 2.90
N PRO A 26 0.16 20.31 1.95
CA PRO A 26 1.55 20.70 2.10
C PRO A 26 1.75 21.54 3.36
N THR A 27 2.90 21.37 4.00
CA THR A 27 3.32 22.15 5.17
C THR A 27 4.70 22.73 4.90
N ASN A 28 5.15 23.66 5.74
CA ASN A 28 6.47 24.30 5.57
C ASN A 28 7.64 23.28 5.61
N SER A 29 7.45 22.12 6.24
CA SER A 29 8.49 21.12 6.46
C SER A 29 8.15 19.74 5.91
N GLY A 30 7.06 19.58 5.15
CA GLY A 30 6.60 18.25 4.75
C GLY A 30 5.16 18.19 4.25
N ILE A 31 4.54 17.02 4.38
CA ILE A 31 3.18 16.75 3.91
C ILE A 31 2.31 16.24 5.06
N ARG A 32 1.11 16.78 5.22
CA ARG A 32 0.08 16.23 6.11
C ARG A 32 -0.95 15.46 5.28
N VAL A 33 -1.23 14.23 5.70
CA VAL A 33 -2.27 13.38 5.11
C VAL A 33 -3.31 13.08 6.19
N ARG A 34 -4.59 13.30 5.88
CA ARG A 34 -5.72 13.05 6.78
C ARG A 34 -6.84 12.32 6.04
N ARG A 35 -7.49 11.36 6.67
CA ARG A 35 -8.73 10.75 6.16
C ARG A 35 -9.89 11.73 6.32
N ASN A 36 -10.73 11.90 5.30
CA ASN A 36 -11.93 12.76 5.35
C ASN A 36 -13.12 12.16 6.15
N GLY A 37 -13.05 10.87 6.52
CA GLY A 37 -14.08 10.18 7.30
C GLY A 37 -15.05 9.31 6.48
N ALA A 38 -15.13 9.48 5.15
CA ALA A 38 -16.12 8.82 4.30
C ALA A 38 -15.81 7.35 3.93
N GLY A 39 -14.61 6.86 4.31
CA GLY A 39 -14.07 5.58 3.85
C GLY A 39 -13.09 5.78 2.67
N ILE A 40 -12.63 4.68 2.09
CA ILE A 40 -11.69 4.70 0.97
C ILE A 40 -12.50 4.53 -0.32
N ALA A 41 -12.40 5.49 -1.24
CA ALA A 41 -12.99 5.39 -2.57
C ALA A 41 -12.11 4.52 -3.50
N PRO A 42 -12.71 3.70 -4.37
CA PRO A 42 -11.96 2.96 -5.38
C PRO A 42 -11.40 3.91 -6.43
N VAL A 43 -10.16 3.68 -6.84
CA VAL A 43 -9.44 4.54 -7.81
C VAL A 43 -8.61 3.66 -8.73
N ASP A 44 -8.78 3.88 -10.03
CA ASP A 44 -8.02 3.19 -11.07
C ASP A 44 -6.65 3.88 -11.28
N VAL A 45 -5.60 3.09 -11.46
CA VAL A 45 -4.26 3.61 -11.76
C VAL A 45 -3.61 2.80 -12.88
N THR A 46 -2.84 3.50 -13.72
CA THR A 46 -1.94 2.91 -14.70
C THR A 46 -0.54 3.43 -14.43
N THR A 47 0.43 2.54 -14.24
CA THR A 47 1.82 2.95 -14.01
C THR A 47 2.41 3.51 -15.30
N ALA A 48 3.31 4.48 -15.18
CA ALA A 48 4.07 5.04 -16.30
C ALA A 48 5.36 5.70 -15.77
N PRO A 49 6.35 6.04 -16.64
CA PRO A 49 7.53 6.77 -16.21
C PRO A 49 7.17 8.13 -15.58
N PHE A 50 8.06 8.65 -14.72
CA PHE A 50 7.89 9.95 -14.08
C PHE A 50 7.59 11.05 -15.14
N PRO A 51 6.61 11.94 -14.90
CA PRO A 51 5.93 12.22 -13.63
C PRO A 51 4.66 11.41 -13.33
N ALA A 52 4.30 10.42 -14.16
CA ALA A 52 3.08 9.64 -13.97
C ALA A 52 3.14 8.71 -12.73
N PHE A 53 2.07 7.93 -12.49
CA PHE A 53 1.97 7.09 -11.31
C PHE A 53 3.12 6.05 -11.28
N PRO A 54 3.97 6.06 -10.24
CA PRO A 54 5.17 5.26 -10.23
C PRO A 54 4.84 3.79 -9.94
N THR A 55 5.42 2.90 -10.74
CA THR A 55 5.36 1.45 -10.53
C THR A 55 5.83 1.01 -9.13
N ASP A 56 6.73 1.79 -8.51
CA ASP A 56 7.21 1.60 -7.13
C ASP A 56 6.17 1.82 -6.03
N LEU A 57 5.04 2.46 -6.32
CA LEU A 57 3.92 2.64 -5.39
C LEU A 57 2.72 1.74 -5.71
N GLN A 58 2.79 0.96 -6.79
CA GLN A 58 1.70 0.11 -7.26
C GLN A 58 1.25 -0.90 -6.19
N ALA A 59 2.19 -1.61 -5.56
CA ALA A 59 1.86 -2.66 -4.60
C ALA A 59 1.22 -2.06 -3.34
N GLN A 60 1.77 -0.98 -2.82
CA GLN A 60 1.27 -0.26 -1.64
C GLN A 60 -0.13 0.29 -1.89
N PHE A 61 -0.37 0.81 -3.10
CA PHE A 61 -1.69 1.26 -3.52
C PHE A 61 -2.68 0.10 -3.64
N MET A 62 -2.25 -1.06 -4.15
CA MET A 62 -3.07 -2.27 -4.13
C MET A 62 -3.50 -2.66 -2.71
N GLY A 63 -2.57 -2.62 -1.75
CA GLY A 63 -2.88 -2.87 -0.32
C GLY A 63 -3.88 -1.87 0.27
N LEU A 64 -3.92 -0.63 -0.21
CA LEU A 64 -4.98 0.32 0.16
C LEU A 64 -6.32 -0.04 -0.51
N MET A 65 -6.28 -0.39 -1.80
CA MET A 65 -7.48 -0.70 -2.60
C MET A 65 -8.21 -1.96 -2.13
N THR A 66 -7.54 -2.88 -1.42
CA THR A 66 -8.25 -4.02 -0.79
C THR A 66 -9.29 -3.57 0.23
N MET A 67 -9.21 -2.34 0.75
CA MET A 67 -10.17 -1.76 1.69
C MET A 67 -11.08 -0.69 1.06
N ALA A 68 -11.03 -0.51 -0.26
CA ALA A 68 -11.84 0.46 -0.97
C ALA A 68 -13.32 0.03 -1.05
N LYS A 69 -14.25 0.99 -1.11
CA LYS A 69 -15.68 0.74 -1.32
C LYS A 69 -15.99 0.59 -2.81
N GLY A 70 -15.60 -0.54 -3.40
CA GLY A 70 -15.88 -0.86 -4.80
C GLY A 70 -14.73 -1.56 -5.49
N LYS A 71 -14.70 -1.46 -6.83
CA LYS A 71 -13.71 -2.11 -7.67
C LYS A 71 -12.70 -1.09 -8.19
N SER A 72 -11.42 -1.42 -8.11
CA SER A 72 -10.31 -0.62 -8.64
C SER A 72 -9.50 -1.43 -9.65
N ARG A 73 -8.99 -0.80 -10.68
CA ARG A 73 -8.11 -1.39 -11.69
C ARG A 73 -6.71 -0.82 -11.56
N ILE A 74 -5.74 -1.71 -11.44
CA ILE A 74 -4.32 -1.36 -11.33
C ILE A 74 -3.62 -1.98 -12.54
N THR A 75 -3.18 -1.15 -13.48
CA THR A 75 -2.49 -1.59 -14.70
C THR A 75 -1.01 -1.29 -14.61
N GLU A 76 -0.18 -2.32 -14.72
CA GLU A 76 1.27 -2.21 -14.73
C GLU A 76 1.79 -2.13 -16.18
N THR A 77 2.64 -1.16 -16.51
CA THR A 77 3.21 -0.98 -17.86
C THR A 77 4.74 -0.96 -17.90
N ILE A 78 5.40 -0.95 -16.73
CA ILE A 78 6.85 -0.76 -16.60
C ILE A 78 7.57 -2.09 -16.35
N PHE A 79 7.00 -2.95 -15.50
CA PHE A 79 7.61 -4.24 -15.15
C PHE A 79 6.64 -5.39 -15.39
N GLU A 80 7.07 -6.34 -16.22
CA GLU A 80 6.35 -7.59 -16.39
C GLU A 80 6.32 -8.38 -15.06
N ASN A 81 5.21 -9.08 -14.80
CA ASN A 81 5.04 -9.97 -13.64
C ASN A 81 5.15 -9.30 -12.26
N ARG A 82 4.80 -8.01 -12.11
CA ARG A 82 4.91 -7.27 -10.84
C ARG A 82 3.87 -7.63 -9.77
N PHE A 83 3.00 -8.62 -10.00
CA PHE A 83 1.88 -8.96 -9.11
C PHE A 83 2.15 -10.11 -8.12
N MET A 84 3.42 -10.38 -7.77
CA MET A 84 3.79 -11.47 -6.84
C MET A 84 3.13 -11.36 -5.46
N HIS A 85 2.82 -10.13 -5.01
CA HIS A 85 2.14 -9.86 -3.73
C HIS A 85 0.66 -10.28 -3.70
N VAL A 86 0.03 -10.52 -4.85
CA VAL A 86 -1.42 -10.79 -4.93
C VAL A 86 -1.81 -12.05 -4.17
N GLN A 87 -1.00 -13.11 -4.25
CA GLN A 87 -1.28 -14.36 -3.54
C GLN A 87 -1.20 -14.18 -2.02
N GLU A 88 -0.26 -13.37 -1.53
CA GLU A 88 -0.11 -13.08 -0.11
C GLU A 88 -1.21 -12.16 0.41
N LEU A 89 -1.65 -11.17 -0.39
CA LEU A 89 -2.86 -10.39 -0.06
C LEU A 89 -4.12 -11.26 -0.04
N ALA A 90 -4.23 -12.24 -0.95
CA ALA A 90 -5.35 -13.18 -0.96
C ALA A 90 -5.40 -14.04 0.31
N ARG A 91 -4.24 -14.38 0.92
CA ARG A 91 -4.19 -15.06 2.23
C ARG A 91 -4.79 -14.22 3.35
N LEU A 92 -4.73 -12.89 3.24
CA LEU A 92 -5.41 -11.96 4.15
C LEU A 92 -6.90 -11.78 3.84
N GLY A 93 -7.43 -12.47 2.83
CA GLY A 93 -8.82 -12.39 2.40
C GLY A 93 -9.11 -11.29 1.38
N ALA A 94 -8.08 -10.71 0.75
CA ALA A 94 -8.29 -9.77 -0.36
C ALA A 94 -8.88 -10.48 -1.59
N HIS A 95 -9.77 -9.80 -2.33
CA HIS A 95 -10.34 -10.32 -3.57
C HIS A 95 -9.72 -9.60 -4.77
N ILE A 96 -8.80 -10.28 -5.45
CA ILE A 96 -8.01 -9.70 -6.55
C ILE A 96 -8.01 -10.68 -7.72
N THR A 97 -8.36 -10.21 -8.91
CA THR A 97 -8.29 -10.97 -10.16
C THR A 97 -7.24 -10.39 -11.10
N LEU A 98 -6.38 -11.24 -11.66
CA LEU A 98 -5.37 -10.84 -12.63
C LEU A 98 -5.85 -11.09 -14.07
N SER A 99 -5.64 -10.11 -14.94
CA SER A 99 -5.90 -10.19 -16.37
C SER A 99 -4.76 -9.53 -17.13
N GLY A 100 -3.81 -10.35 -17.60
CA GLY A 100 -2.57 -9.87 -18.21
C GLY A 100 -1.79 -8.97 -17.25
N GLN A 101 -1.60 -7.72 -17.65
CA GLN A 101 -0.89 -6.70 -16.88
C GLN A 101 -1.80 -5.85 -15.96
N THR A 102 -3.08 -6.21 -15.85
CA THR A 102 -4.06 -5.51 -15.01
C THR A 102 -4.50 -6.40 -13.84
N ALA A 103 -4.49 -5.83 -12.65
CA ALA A 103 -5.14 -6.38 -11.47
C ALA A 103 -6.46 -5.66 -11.21
N ILE A 104 -7.53 -6.42 -11.03
CA ILE A 104 -8.84 -5.93 -10.62
C ILE A 104 -8.97 -6.24 -9.12
N VAL A 105 -9.01 -5.20 -8.30
CA VAL A 105 -9.11 -5.29 -6.84
C VAL A 105 -10.54 -4.97 -6.44
N ASP A 106 -11.26 -5.96 -5.94
CA ASP A 106 -12.56 -5.77 -5.31
C ASP A 106 -12.33 -5.54 -3.82
N GLY A 107 -12.56 -4.32 -3.36
CA GLY A 107 -12.36 -4.02 -1.95
C GLY A 107 -13.34 -4.79 -1.06
N VAL A 108 -12.84 -5.25 0.10
CA VAL A 108 -13.55 -6.10 1.04
C VAL A 108 -13.88 -5.32 2.32
N PRO A 109 -14.98 -5.66 3.01
CA PRO A 109 -15.34 -4.98 4.26
C PRO A 109 -14.31 -5.22 5.38
N LYS A 110 -13.53 -6.30 5.28
CA LYS A 110 -12.59 -6.74 6.31
C LYS A 110 -11.55 -7.70 5.73
N LEU A 111 -10.31 -7.51 6.13
CA LEU A 111 -9.23 -8.48 5.97
C LEU A 111 -9.08 -9.31 7.25
N LYS A 112 -8.44 -10.47 7.16
CA LYS A 112 -8.14 -11.35 8.29
C LYS A 112 -6.64 -11.56 8.38
N GLY A 113 -6.09 -11.38 9.57
CA GLY A 113 -4.68 -11.62 9.82
C GLY A 113 -4.31 -13.07 9.54
N ALA A 114 -3.16 -13.26 8.91
CA ALA A 114 -2.61 -14.56 8.60
C ALA A 114 -1.08 -14.48 8.48
N PRO A 115 -0.35 -15.61 8.56
CA PRO A 115 1.05 -15.66 8.18
C PRO A 115 1.20 -15.44 6.67
N VAL A 116 2.01 -14.45 6.30
CA VAL A 116 2.34 -14.07 4.92
C VAL A 116 3.85 -13.97 4.71
N MET A 117 4.27 -13.97 3.45
CA MET A 117 5.68 -14.03 3.06
C MET A 117 6.08 -12.80 2.22
N ALA A 118 7.06 -12.04 2.70
CA ALA A 118 7.71 -11.02 1.90
C ALA A 118 8.47 -11.65 0.72
N THR A 119 8.18 -11.21 -0.51
CA THR A 119 8.80 -11.70 -1.76
C THR A 119 9.79 -10.73 -2.37
N ASP A 120 9.55 -9.43 -2.21
CA ASP A 120 10.42 -8.35 -2.68
C ASP A 120 10.17 -7.07 -1.86
N LEU A 121 11.02 -6.06 -2.05
CA LEU A 121 10.97 -4.83 -1.27
C LEU A 121 9.61 -4.11 -1.33
N ARG A 122 9.03 -3.94 -2.53
CA ARG A 122 7.81 -3.12 -2.71
C ARG A 122 6.55 -3.92 -2.37
N ALA A 123 6.52 -5.19 -2.75
CA ALA A 123 5.50 -6.15 -2.33
C ALA A 123 5.38 -6.25 -0.81
N SER A 124 6.51 -6.29 -0.10
CA SER A 124 6.50 -6.50 1.37
C SER A 124 5.73 -5.40 2.11
N VAL A 125 5.81 -4.15 1.64
CA VAL A 125 5.11 -3.03 2.30
C VAL A 125 3.61 -3.07 2.05
N SER A 126 3.14 -3.63 0.92
CA SER A 126 1.69 -3.81 0.73
C SER A 126 1.10 -4.80 1.74
N LEU A 127 1.86 -5.83 2.12
CA LEU A 127 1.45 -6.80 3.15
C LEU A 127 1.40 -6.16 4.54
N VAL A 128 2.34 -5.26 4.85
CA VAL A 128 2.29 -4.49 6.11
C VAL A 128 1.06 -3.58 6.13
N ILE A 129 0.79 -2.85 5.04
CA ILE A 129 -0.39 -1.97 4.92
C ILE A 129 -1.69 -2.79 5.10
N ALA A 130 -1.81 -3.92 4.40
CA ALA A 130 -2.97 -4.79 4.49
C ALA A 130 -3.11 -5.42 5.89
N GLY A 131 -1.99 -5.83 6.50
CA GLY A 131 -1.96 -6.40 7.85
C GLY A 131 -2.41 -5.40 8.92
N LEU A 132 -2.04 -4.12 8.80
CA LEU A 132 -2.52 -3.05 9.69
C LEU A 132 -4.03 -2.81 9.60
N ALA A 133 -4.66 -3.17 8.49
CA ALA A 133 -6.10 -3.07 8.28
C ALA A 133 -6.84 -4.39 8.53
N ALA A 134 -6.13 -5.49 8.82
CA ALA A 134 -6.70 -6.80 9.01
C ALA A 134 -7.09 -7.04 10.47
N ASP A 135 -8.15 -7.80 10.69
CA ASP A 135 -8.53 -8.22 12.04
C ASP A 135 -7.70 -9.42 12.49
N GLY A 136 -7.25 -9.37 13.74
CA GLY A 136 -6.39 -10.39 14.32
C GLY A 136 -4.92 -10.07 14.05
N GLU A 137 -4.08 -11.11 14.05
CA GLU A 137 -2.63 -10.97 13.95
C GLU A 137 -2.15 -11.34 12.55
N THR A 138 -1.33 -10.47 11.96
CA THR A 138 -0.62 -10.75 10.69
C THR A 138 0.87 -10.91 10.98
N THR A 139 1.42 -12.09 10.69
CA THR A 139 2.87 -12.34 10.79
C THR A 139 3.49 -12.22 9.40
N VAL A 140 4.29 -11.18 9.18
CA VAL A 140 5.04 -11.00 7.92
C VAL A 140 6.42 -11.65 8.06
N ASN A 141 6.65 -12.74 7.33
CA ASN A 141 7.93 -13.45 7.33
C ASN A 141 8.86 -12.93 6.23
N ARG A 142 10.16 -13.27 6.32
CA ARG A 142 11.21 -12.88 5.33
C ARG A 142 11.40 -11.36 5.19
N VAL A 143 11.29 -10.64 6.32
CA VAL A 143 11.39 -9.17 6.40
C VAL A 143 12.73 -8.59 5.93
N TYR A 144 13.77 -9.41 5.72
CA TYR A 144 15.04 -8.95 5.12
C TYR A 144 14.85 -8.29 3.74
N HIS A 145 13.78 -8.62 3.00
CA HIS A 145 13.43 -7.90 1.76
C HIS A 145 12.98 -6.46 2.03
N LEU A 146 12.28 -6.22 3.14
CA LEU A 146 11.77 -4.93 3.57
C LEU A 146 12.91 -4.05 4.10
N ASP A 147 13.82 -4.65 4.88
CA ASP A 147 14.96 -3.96 5.50
C ASP A 147 15.92 -3.33 4.47
N ARG A 148 15.92 -3.84 3.23
CA ARG A 148 16.72 -3.30 2.12
C ARG A 148 16.29 -1.93 1.62
N GLY A 149 15.07 -1.48 1.95
CA GLY A 149 14.58 -0.20 1.44
C GLY A 149 13.65 0.57 2.36
N PHE A 150 13.36 0.06 3.56
CA PHE A 150 12.68 0.80 4.60
C PHE A 150 13.45 0.68 5.92
N GLU A 151 14.01 1.79 6.35
CA GLU A 151 14.75 1.89 7.60
C GLU A 151 13.77 1.97 8.78
N ARG A 152 13.91 1.06 9.75
CA ARG A 152 13.17 1.04 11.04
C ARG A 152 11.67 1.25 10.86
N LEU A 153 11.09 0.49 9.93
CA LEU A 153 9.70 0.68 9.51
C LEU A 153 8.74 0.48 10.68
N GLU A 154 8.94 -0.56 11.48
CA GLU A 154 8.14 -0.83 12.68
C GLU A 154 8.15 0.36 13.62
N GLU A 155 9.30 0.97 13.90
CA GLU A 155 9.40 2.10 14.82
C GLU A 155 8.67 3.34 14.29
N LYS A 156 8.82 3.63 12.99
CA LYS A 156 8.13 4.76 12.33
C LYS A 156 6.61 4.56 12.34
N LEU A 157 6.14 3.33 12.15
CA LEU A 157 4.72 2.99 12.17
C LEU A 157 4.16 2.98 13.60
N SER A 158 4.87 2.44 14.59
CA SER A 158 4.50 2.50 16.00
C SER A 158 4.44 3.95 16.50
N GLY A 159 5.34 4.82 16.03
CA GLY A 159 5.26 6.27 16.27
C GLY A 159 4.01 6.93 15.69
N CYS A 160 3.34 6.28 14.73
CA CYS A 160 2.04 6.68 14.18
C CYS A 160 0.85 5.98 14.87
N GLY A 161 1.09 5.20 15.93
CA GLY A 161 0.07 4.46 16.68
C GLY A 161 -0.25 3.07 16.14
N ALA A 162 0.53 2.54 15.19
CA ALA A 162 0.37 1.16 14.76
C ALA A 162 0.78 0.18 15.86
N VAL A 163 -0.01 -0.88 16.04
CA VAL A 163 0.38 -2.03 16.86
C VAL A 163 1.17 -2.99 15.97
N ILE A 164 2.48 -2.81 15.97
CA ILE A 164 3.45 -3.57 15.18
C ILE A 164 4.71 -3.76 16.00
N GLU A 165 5.30 -4.95 15.91
CA GLU A 165 6.58 -5.26 16.55
C GLU A 165 7.45 -6.10 15.63
N ARG A 166 8.77 -5.98 15.81
CA ARG A 166 9.74 -6.85 15.15
C ARG A 166 10.06 -8.01 16.07
N VAL A 167 9.68 -9.22 15.67
CA VAL A 167 10.06 -10.44 16.37
C VAL A 167 11.49 -10.80 15.97
N SER A 168 12.37 -10.93 16.96
CA SER A 168 13.73 -11.44 16.77
C SER A 168 13.66 -12.95 16.59
N GLY A 169 14.14 -13.46 15.45
CA GLY A 169 14.30 -14.88 15.16
C GLY A 169 15.75 -15.31 15.24
#